data_AF-A0A739KYY3-F1
#
_entry.id   AF-A0A739KYY3-F1
#
_cell.length_a   1.000
_cell.length_b   1.000
_cell.length_c   1.000
_cell.angle_alpha   90.00
_cell.angle_beta   90.00
_cell.angle_gamma   90.00
#
_symmetry.space_group_name_H-M   'P 1'
#
loop_
_entity.id
_entity.type
_entity.pdbx_description
1 polymer ?
#
loop_
_entity_poly.entity_id
_entity_poly.type
_entity_poly.pdbx_seq_one_letter_code
_entity_poly.pdbx_strand_id
1 'polypeptide(L)'
;KNHFIKLNSKLSERFISHKNTESSATHFHRGSASEGRAVLTNKVVKNFMLQTLHDIDIRGSASKDPAYASQTREAILSAVYSKYKDQYCNLLISKGIDIAPFLKEIGEAAQNAGLPGATKNDVFTPSGAGANPFITPLITSAYSKYPHMFTSQHQKASFNIYAEKIIMTEVVPLFNECAMPTPQQFQQILENIANKYIQNTP
;
A
#
# COMPACT_ATOMS: atom_id res chain seq x y z
N LYS A 1 -29.44 -1.14 -2.65
CA LYS A 1 -29.05 -0.47 -1.38
C LYS A 1 -28.46 -1.53 -0.43
N ASN A 2 -27.33 -1.24 0.20
CA ASN A 2 -26.64 -2.02 1.27
C ASN A 2 -25.74 -3.23 0.89
N HIS A 3 -24.99 -3.17 -0.21
CA HIS A 3 -23.79 -4.02 -0.38
C HIS A 3 -22.48 -3.35 0.10
N PHE A 4 -22.46 -2.01 0.16
CA PHE A 4 -21.26 -1.21 0.46
C PHE A 4 -20.79 -1.25 1.93
N ILE A 5 -21.71 -1.30 2.89
CA ILE A 5 -21.34 -1.39 4.32
C ILE A 5 -20.71 -2.76 4.64
N LYS A 6 -21.06 -3.80 3.87
CA LYS A 6 -20.53 -5.16 3.99
C LYS A 6 -19.14 -5.34 3.35
N LEU A 7 -18.74 -4.41 2.46
CA LEU A 7 -17.48 -4.48 1.69
C LEU A 7 -16.27 -3.96 2.49
N ASN A 8 -16.44 -2.86 3.23
CA ASN A 8 -15.38 -2.34 4.11
C ASN A 8 -15.24 -3.15 5.40
N SER A 9 -16.29 -3.90 5.76
CA SER A 9 -16.29 -4.70 6.98
C SER A 9 -15.43 -5.96 6.84
N LYS A 10 -15.43 -6.69 5.72
CA LYS A 10 -14.72 -7.98 5.62
C LYS A 10 -13.19 -7.91 5.69
N LEU A 11 -12.56 -6.90 5.09
CA LEU A 11 -11.11 -6.71 5.21
C LEU A 11 -10.76 -6.25 6.64
N SER A 12 -11.51 -5.27 7.18
CA SER A 12 -11.35 -4.80 8.56
C SER A 12 -11.59 -5.90 9.61
N GLU A 13 -12.62 -6.73 9.42
CA GLU A 13 -13.01 -7.84 10.30
C GLU A 13 -11.95 -8.95 10.31
N ARG A 14 -11.32 -9.27 9.17
CA ARG A 14 -10.18 -10.22 9.16
C ARG A 14 -8.98 -9.69 9.94
N PHE A 15 -8.72 -8.38 9.93
CA PHE A 15 -7.69 -7.76 10.77
C PHE A 15 -8.07 -7.72 12.27
N ILE A 16 -9.37 -7.63 12.60
CA ILE A 16 -9.87 -7.66 13.98
C ILE A 16 -9.89 -9.10 14.55
N SER A 17 -10.17 -10.11 13.72
CA SER A 17 -10.31 -11.50 14.17
C SER A 17 -9.03 -12.12 14.73
N HIS A 18 -7.86 -11.55 14.46
CA HIS A 18 -6.60 -12.00 15.06
C HIS A 18 -6.40 -11.55 16.52
N LYS A 19 -7.35 -10.81 17.12
CA LYS A 19 -7.21 -10.32 18.49
C LYS A 19 -7.81 -11.18 19.60
N ASN A 20 -8.60 -12.20 19.31
CA ASN A 20 -9.31 -12.93 20.38
C ASN A 20 -9.24 -14.45 20.21
N THR A 21 -8.16 -15.04 20.72
CA THR A 21 -8.23 -16.38 21.29
C THR A 21 -7.24 -16.49 22.47
N GLU A 22 -7.82 -16.82 23.62
CA GLU A 22 -7.23 -17.40 24.83
C GLU A 22 -6.43 -16.50 25.79
N SER A 23 -7.19 -15.96 26.76
CA SER A 23 -6.74 -15.78 28.14
C SER A 23 -6.47 -17.16 28.75
N SER A 24 -5.22 -17.41 29.14
CA SER A 24 -4.86 -18.47 30.10
C SER A 24 -3.52 -18.15 30.74
N ALA A 25 -3.56 -18.01 32.07
CA ALA A 25 -2.49 -18.14 33.07
C ALA A 25 -1.13 -17.46 32.79
N THR A 26 -0.83 -16.49 33.65
CA THR A 26 0.51 -15.96 33.92
C THR A 26 1.53 -17.07 34.20
N HIS A 27 2.39 -17.37 33.22
CA HIS A 27 3.65 -18.05 33.48
C HIS A 27 4.75 -17.25 32.78
N PHE A 28 5.52 -16.49 33.58
CA PHE A 28 6.69 -15.77 33.09
C PHE A 28 7.73 -16.79 32.62
N HIS A 29 7.74 -17.08 31.31
CA HIS A 29 8.90 -17.68 30.68
C HIS A 29 9.98 -16.61 30.58
N ARG A 30 10.99 -16.76 31.44
CA ARG A 30 12.29 -16.10 31.36
C ARG A 30 12.89 -16.38 29.99
N GLY A 31 12.65 -15.45 29.05
CA GLY A 31 13.21 -15.49 27.71
C GLY A 31 14.74 -15.60 27.78
N SER A 32 15.28 -16.46 26.92
CA SER A 32 16.72 -16.67 26.76
C SER A 32 17.44 -15.33 26.64
N ALA A 33 18.42 -15.07 27.51
CA ALA A 33 19.12 -13.80 27.65
C ALA A 33 20.08 -13.48 26.48
N SER A 34 19.93 -14.10 25.31
CA SER A 34 20.77 -13.87 24.13
C SER A 34 20.18 -12.89 23.12
N GLU A 35 18.87 -12.57 23.16
CA GLU A 35 18.26 -11.58 22.26
C GLU A 35 18.51 -10.12 22.69
N GLY A 36 18.91 -9.89 23.95
CA GLY A 36 19.02 -8.55 24.55
C GLY A 36 20.28 -7.76 24.20
N ARG A 37 21.14 -8.22 23.29
CA ARG A 37 22.39 -7.51 22.90
C ARG A 37 22.61 -7.41 21.39
N ALA A 38 21.61 -7.73 20.57
CA ALA A 38 21.70 -7.42 19.15
C ALA A 38 21.59 -5.90 19.00
N VAL A 39 22.62 -5.26 18.43
CA VAL A 39 22.56 -3.85 18.03
C VAL A 39 21.33 -3.69 17.13
N LEU A 40 20.35 -2.91 17.60
CA LEU A 40 19.14 -2.67 16.84
C LEU A 40 19.50 -1.86 15.59
N THR A 41 19.36 -2.47 14.42
CA THR A 41 19.69 -1.85 13.14
C THR A 41 18.47 -1.78 12.24
N ASN A 42 18.54 -0.93 11.21
CA ASN A 42 17.53 -0.90 10.15
C ASN A 42 17.29 -2.28 9.54
N LYS A 43 18.32 -3.15 9.45
CA LYS A 43 18.19 -4.51 8.93
C LYS A 43 17.26 -5.37 9.79
N VAL A 44 17.35 -5.26 11.11
CA VAL A 44 16.48 -6.01 12.04
C VAL A 44 15.02 -5.62 11.82
N VAL A 45 14.72 -4.31 11.75
CA VAL A 45 13.35 -3.82 11.51
C VAL A 45 12.84 -4.25 10.13
N LYS A 46 13.67 -4.12 9.09
CA LYS A 46 13.31 -4.54 7.72
C LYS A 46 13.00 -6.04 7.63
N ASN A 47 13.82 -6.89 8.25
CA ASN A 47 13.57 -8.33 8.31
C ASN A 47 12.27 -8.64 9.06
N PHE A 48 11.99 -7.94 10.16
CA PHE A 48 10.74 -8.10 10.89
C PHE A 48 9.52 -7.71 10.04
N MET A 49 9.59 -6.60 9.29
CA MET A 49 8.52 -6.20 8.37
C MET A 49 8.32 -7.23 7.26
N LEU A 50 9.40 -7.80 6.72
CA LEU A 50 9.32 -8.88 5.73
C LEU A 50 8.65 -10.13 6.30
N GLN A 51 9.01 -10.54 7.52
CA GLN A 51 8.34 -11.66 8.20
C GLN A 51 6.85 -11.36 8.40
N THR A 52 6.52 -10.15 8.86
CA THR A 52 5.12 -9.73 9.05
C THR A 52 4.35 -9.78 7.73
N LEU A 53 4.97 -9.41 6.61
CA LEU A 53 4.36 -9.53 5.28
C LEU A 53 4.12 -10.98 4.88
N HIS A 54 5.05 -11.88 5.17
CA HIS A 54 4.87 -13.31 4.95
C HIS A 54 3.72 -13.89 5.79
N ASP A 55 3.61 -13.45 7.05
CA ASP A 55 2.55 -13.89 7.96
C ASP A 55 1.16 -13.39 7.53
N ILE A 56 1.07 -12.24 6.83
CA ILE A 56 -0.18 -11.76 6.19
C ILE A 56 -0.63 -12.72 5.07
N ASP A 57 0.30 -13.47 4.46
CA ASP A 57 0.03 -14.46 3.40
C ASP A 57 -0.90 -13.93 2.30
N ILE A 58 -0.48 -12.84 1.64
CA ILE A 58 -1.28 -12.20 0.58
C ILE A 58 -1.60 -13.18 -0.55
N ARG A 59 -0.59 -13.93 -1.01
CA ARG A 59 -0.74 -14.88 -2.11
C ARG A 59 -1.59 -16.09 -1.72
N GLY A 60 -1.37 -16.68 -0.54
CA GLY A 60 -2.17 -17.80 -0.07
C GLY A 60 -3.62 -17.41 0.24
N SER A 61 -3.87 -16.17 0.65
CA SER A 61 -5.22 -15.63 0.78
C SER A 61 -5.88 -15.40 -0.59
N ALA A 62 -5.14 -14.85 -1.55
CA ALA A 62 -5.64 -14.60 -2.91
C ALA A 62 -5.92 -15.90 -3.68
N SER A 63 -5.15 -16.96 -3.48
CA SER A 63 -5.40 -18.25 -4.13
C SER A 63 -6.66 -18.96 -3.62
N LYS A 64 -7.07 -18.66 -2.38
CA LYS A 64 -8.27 -19.25 -1.74
C LYS A 64 -9.53 -18.42 -1.97
N ASP A 65 -9.39 -17.12 -2.23
CA ASP A 65 -10.50 -16.16 -2.28
C ASP A 65 -10.36 -15.21 -3.48
N PRO A 66 -11.08 -15.46 -4.59
CA PRO A 66 -11.03 -14.62 -5.78
C PRO A 66 -11.43 -13.16 -5.53
N ALA A 67 -12.33 -12.92 -4.56
CA ALA A 67 -12.72 -11.56 -4.20
C ALA A 67 -11.57 -10.84 -3.49
N TYR A 68 -10.85 -11.53 -2.61
CA TYR A 68 -9.62 -11.01 -2.00
C TYR A 68 -8.54 -10.72 -3.06
N ALA A 69 -8.37 -11.59 -4.05
CA ALA A 69 -7.43 -11.37 -5.14
C ALA A 69 -7.77 -10.11 -5.96
N SER A 70 -9.04 -9.92 -6.33
CA SER A 70 -9.48 -8.71 -7.07
C SER A 70 -9.29 -7.45 -6.24
N GLN A 71 -9.76 -7.46 -4.99
CA GLN A 71 -9.62 -6.32 -4.08
C GLN A 71 -8.15 -5.97 -3.85
N THR A 72 -7.27 -6.96 -3.76
CA THR A 72 -5.83 -6.74 -3.61
C THR A 72 -5.27 -6.04 -4.85
N ARG A 73 -5.57 -6.52 -6.07
CA ARG A 73 -5.09 -5.86 -7.29
C ARG A 73 -5.59 -4.40 -7.39
N GLU A 74 -6.88 -4.20 -7.17
CA GLU A 74 -7.52 -2.88 -7.22
C GLU A 74 -6.93 -1.93 -6.18
N ALA A 75 -6.72 -2.38 -4.95
CA ALA A 75 -6.15 -1.57 -3.88
C ALA A 75 -4.69 -1.20 -4.15
N ILE A 76 -3.90 -2.13 -4.69
CA ILE A 76 -2.49 -1.87 -5.03
C ILE A 76 -2.38 -0.81 -6.13
N LEU A 77 -3.12 -0.97 -7.24
CA LEU A 77 -3.07 0.01 -8.32
C LEU A 77 -3.67 1.36 -7.89
N SER A 78 -4.73 1.36 -7.07
CA SER A 78 -5.29 2.60 -6.52
C SER A 78 -4.33 3.33 -5.58
N ALA A 79 -3.52 2.59 -4.80
CA ALA A 79 -2.48 3.18 -3.97
C ALA A 79 -1.33 3.75 -4.80
N VAL A 80 -0.93 3.07 -5.89
CA VAL A 80 0.03 3.61 -6.87
C VAL A 80 -0.52 4.91 -7.46
N TYR A 81 -1.76 4.91 -7.96
CA TYR A 81 -2.42 6.12 -8.45
C TYR A 81 -2.36 7.27 -7.44
N SER A 82 -2.71 7.00 -6.18
CA SER A 82 -2.80 8.03 -5.14
C SER A 82 -1.45 8.65 -4.81
N LYS A 83 -0.43 7.80 -4.63
CA LYS A 83 0.95 8.25 -4.39
C LYS A 83 1.45 9.15 -5.51
N TYR A 84 1.25 8.72 -6.75
CA TYR A 84 1.73 9.42 -7.94
C TYR A 84 0.97 10.72 -8.20
N LYS A 85 -0.35 10.70 -8.00
CA LYS A 85 -1.19 11.90 -8.01
C LYS A 85 -0.67 12.93 -7.01
N ASP A 86 -0.53 12.56 -5.74
CA ASP A 86 -0.13 13.50 -4.68
C ASP A 86 1.28 14.04 -4.91
N GLN A 87 2.24 13.17 -5.29
CA GLN A 87 3.62 13.56 -5.60
C GLN A 87 3.68 14.60 -6.72
N TYR A 88 3.01 14.32 -7.85
CA TYR A 88 3.12 15.18 -9.03
C TYR A 88 2.20 16.40 -8.95
N CYS A 89 1.03 16.33 -8.32
CA CYS A 89 0.24 17.52 -8.04
C CYS A 89 1.04 18.51 -7.18
N ASN A 90 1.72 18.05 -6.13
CA ASN A 90 2.56 18.93 -5.31
C ASN A 90 3.68 19.60 -6.13
N LEU A 91 4.34 18.86 -7.01
CA LEU A 91 5.38 19.39 -7.89
C LEU A 91 4.81 20.41 -8.90
N LEU A 92 3.71 20.09 -9.57
CA LEU A 92 3.08 20.96 -10.57
C LEU A 92 2.56 22.25 -9.93
N ILE A 93 1.92 22.16 -8.75
CA ILE A 93 1.49 23.33 -7.96
C ILE A 93 2.69 24.20 -7.58
N SER A 94 3.81 23.60 -7.13
CA SER A 94 5.02 24.37 -6.79
C SER A 94 5.63 25.11 -7.99
N LYS A 95 5.32 24.68 -9.21
CA LYS A 95 5.73 25.31 -10.47
C LYS A 95 4.68 26.27 -11.03
N GLY A 96 3.53 26.43 -10.36
CA GLY A 96 2.42 27.25 -10.84
C GLY A 96 1.68 26.68 -12.06
N ILE A 97 1.80 25.37 -12.30
CA ILE A 97 1.17 24.68 -13.43
C ILE A 97 -0.22 24.20 -13.01
N ASP A 98 -1.23 24.41 -13.87
CA ASP A 98 -2.58 23.87 -13.67
C ASP A 98 -2.56 22.34 -13.65
N ILE A 99 -3.12 21.75 -12.60
CA ILE A 99 -3.17 20.30 -12.39
C ILE A 99 -4.38 19.64 -13.07
N ALA A 100 -5.40 20.39 -13.49
CA ALA A 100 -6.63 19.80 -14.02
C ALA A 100 -6.40 18.89 -15.25
N PRO A 101 -5.58 19.28 -16.26
CA PRO A 101 -5.26 18.41 -17.38
C PRO A 101 -4.52 17.14 -16.95
N PHE A 102 -3.57 17.26 -16.03
CA PHE A 102 -2.83 16.13 -15.47
C PHE A 102 -3.76 15.14 -14.76
N LEU A 103 -4.64 15.65 -13.89
CA LEU A 103 -5.61 14.84 -13.15
C LEU A 103 -6.56 14.07 -14.08
N LYS A 104 -6.96 14.68 -15.19
CA LYS A 104 -7.79 14.03 -16.21
C LYS A 104 -7.05 12.85 -16.85
N GLU A 105 -5.82 13.06 -17.33
CA GLU A 105 -5.04 12.03 -18.04
C GLU A 105 -4.66 10.85 -17.13
N ILE A 106 -4.28 11.10 -15.86
CA ILE A 106 -4.05 10.00 -14.91
C ILE A 106 -5.34 9.29 -14.50
N GLY A 107 -6.48 9.99 -14.52
CA GLY A 107 -7.80 9.41 -14.28
C GLY A 107 -8.19 8.44 -15.39
N GLU A 108 -8.01 8.85 -16.65
CA GLU A 108 -8.18 7.99 -17.82
C GLU A 108 -7.24 6.77 -17.78
N ALA A 109 -5.96 6.97 -17.41
CA ALA A 109 -5.03 5.87 -17.24
C ALA A 109 -5.48 4.87 -16.16
N ALA A 110 -6.02 5.36 -15.04
CA ALA A 110 -6.55 4.52 -13.97
C ALA A 110 -7.79 3.74 -14.42
N GLN A 111 -8.69 4.36 -15.17
CA GLN A 111 -9.85 3.70 -15.76
C GLN A 111 -9.44 2.61 -16.76
N ASN A 112 -8.48 2.90 -17.63
CA ASN A 112 -7.93 1.96 -18.61
C ASN A 112 -7.18 0.79 -17.95
N ALA A 113 -6.61 1.01 -16.76
CA ALA A 113 -6.03 -0.05 -15.94
C ALA A 113 -7.09 -0.99 -15.30
N GLY A 114 -8.38 -0.73 -15.51
CA GLY A 114 -9.49 -1.53 -15.02
C GLY A 114 -9.90 -1.22 -13.58
N LEU A 115 -9.47 -0.08 -13.02
CA LEU A 115 -9.87 0.31 -11.67
C LEU A 115 -11.34 0.75 -11.63
N PRO A 116 -12.13 0.31 -10.63
CA PRO A 116 -13.46 0.86 -10.40
C PRO A 116 -13.35 2.28 -9.84
N GLY A 117 -14.34 3.13 -10.13
CA GLY A 117 -14.32 4.52 -9.69
C GLY A 117 -15.50 5.33 -10.23
N ALA A 118 -15.40 6.65 -10.10
CA ALA A 118 -16.41 7.57 -10.59
C ALA A 118 -15.77 8.82 -11.20
N THR A 119 -16.45 9.37 -12.20
CA THR A 119 -16.07 10.64 -12.82
C THR A 119 -16.84 11.78 -12.18
N LYS A 120 -16.13 12.85 -11.82
CA LYS A 120 -16.71 14.13 -11.39
C LYS A 120 -15.94 15.25 -12.08
N ASN A 121 -16.64 16.22 -12.66
CA ASN A 121 -16.04 17.34 -13.40
C ASN A 121 -15.01 16.86 -14.44
N ASP A 122 -15.39 15.85 -15.24
CA ASP A 122 -14.55 15.23 -16.27
C ASP A 122 -13.25 14.55 -15.78
N VAL A 123 -13.07 14.38 -14.48
CA VAL A 123 -11.94 13.67 -13.89
C VAL A 123 -12.41 12.35 -13.27
N PHE A 124 -11.93 11.23 -13.82
CA PHE A 124 -12.12 9.92 -13.22
C PHE A 124 -11.23 9.75 -11.99
N THR A 125 -11.78 9.26 -10.89
CA THR A 125 -11.02 8.91 -9.67
C THR A 125 -11.34 7.48 -9.24
N PRO A 126 -10.32 6.61 -9.07
CA PRO A 126 -10.52 5.27 -8.52
C PRO A 126 -11.19 5.30 -7.15
N SER A 127 -12.16 4.42 -6.91
CA SER A 127 -12.87 4.37 -5.62
C SER A 127 -11.96 3.90 -4.48
N GLY A 128 -10.92 3.12 -4.80
CA GLY A 128 -9.90 2.68 -3.86
C GLY A 128 -8.77 3.69 -3.65
N ALA A 129 -8.84 4.90 -4.24
CA ALA A 129 -7.81 5.91 -4.08
C ALA A 129 -7.60 6.23 -2.59
N GLY A 130 -6.36 6.11 -2.12
CA GLY A 130 -5.97 6.26 -0.74
C GLY A 130 -4.72 5.47 -0.41
N ALA A 131 -4.60 5.11 0.87
CA ALA A 131 -3.46 4.38 1.39
C ALA A 131 -3.46 2.90 0.95
N ASN A 132 -2.27 2.35 0.74
CA ASN A 132 -2.10 0.92 0.52
C ASN A 132 -2.51 0.14 1.80
N PRO A 133 -3.45 -0.82 1.71
CA PRO A 133 -3.99 -1.51 2.88
C PRO A 133 -2.94 -2.36 3.63
N PHE A 134 -1.86 -2.76 2.97
CA PHE A 134 -0.81 -3.58 3.59
C PHE A 134 0.28 -2.75 4.29
N ILE A 135 0.39 -1.45 4.02
CA ILE A 135 1.41 -0.60 4.66
C ILE A 135 1.14 -0.44 6.15
N THR A 136 -0.11 -0.15 6.51
CA THR A 136 -0.47 0.13 7.91
C THR A 136 -0.13 -1.05 8.82
N PRO A 137 -0.56 -2.30 8.55
CA PRO A 137 -0.21 -3.46 9.37
C PRO A 137 1.30 -3.65 9.55
N LEU A 138 2.11 -3.45 8.50
CA LEU A 138 3.57 -3.59 8.59
C LEU A 138 4.20 -2.52 9.47
N ILE A 139 3.81 -1.26 9.25
CA ILE A 139 4.37 -0.11 9.96
C ILE A 139 3.93 -0.12 11.42
N THR A 140 2.66 -0.38 11.71
CA THR A 140 2.17 -0.41 13.10
C THR A 140 2.77 -1.58 13.88
N SER A 141 2.97 -2.74 13.25
CA SER A 141 3.63 -3.88 13.90
C SER A 141 5.10 -3.57 14.18
N ALA A 142 5.80 -2.99 13.20
CA ALA A 142 7.21 -2.63 13.38
C ALA A 142 7.38 -1.50 14.40
N TYR A 143 6.50 -0.51 14.40
CA TYR A 143 6.45 0.57 15.39
C TYR A 143 6.22 0.02 16.80
N SER A 144 5.24 -0.88 16.96
CA SER A 144 4.91 -1.47 18.26
C SER A 144 6.07 -2.30 18.81
N LYS A 145 6.81 -3.00 17.95
CA LYS A 145 7.95 -3.83 18.35
C LYS A 145 9.25 -3.04 18.56
N TYR A 146 9.48 -1.98 17.77
CA TYR A 146 10.72 -1.22 17.77
C TYR A 146 10.48 0.30 17.80
N PRO A 147 9.77 0.86 18.81
CA PRO A 147 9.33 2.25 18.80
C PRO A 147 10.48 3.26 18.67
N HIS A 148 11.65 2.95 19.24
CA HIS A 148 12.85 3.78 19.17
C HIS A 148 13.41 3.98 17.75
N MET A 149 13.08 3.08 16.81
CA MET A 149 13.49 3.17 15.41
C MET A 149 12.56 4.05 14.57
N PHE A 150 11.47 4.57 15.16
CA PHE A 150 10.46 5.38 14.49
C PHE A 150 10.34 6.77 15.12
N THR A 151 11.40 7.30 15.74
CA THR A 151 11.39 8.65 16.31
C THR A 151 11.58 9.72 15.23
N SER A 152 12.48 9.47 14.27
CA SER A 152 12.79 10.38 13.18
C SER A 152 11.81 10.25 12.02
N GLN A 153 11.36 11.38 11.46
CA GLN A 153 10.55 11.41 10.24
C GLN A 153 11.27 10.77 9.05
N HIS A 154 12.59 10.94 8.96
CA HIS A 154 13.41 10.32 7.91
C HIS A 154 13.41 8.79 8.03
N GLN A 155 13.51 8.25 9.25
CA GLN A 155 13.44 6.80 9.47
C GLN A 155 12.05 6.24 9.15
N LYS A 156 10.98 6.93 9.59
CA LYS A 156 9.60 6.57 9.23
C LYS A 156 9.41 6.52 7.71
N ALA A 157 9.87 7.54 6.99
CA ALA A 157 9.82 7.57 5.53
C ALA A 157 10.62 6.43 4.89
N SER A 158 11.81 6.13 5.41
CA SER A 158 12.65 5.02 4.91
C SER A 158 11.97 3.66 5.09
N PHE A 159 11.32 3.41 6.24
CA PHE A 159 10.56 2.18 6.47
C PHE A 159 9.29 2.10 5.63
N ASN A 160 8.59 3.21 5.40
CA ASN A 160 7.46 3.26 4.47
C ASN A 160 7.90 2.89 3.04
N ILE A 161 8.99 3.47 2.54
CA ILE A 161 9.54 3.13 1.21
C ILE A 161 9.91 1.65 1.13
N TYR A 162 10.52 1.10 2.18
CA TYR A 162 10.85 -0.32 2.22
C TYR A 162 9.60 -1.20 2.22
N ALA A 163 8.58 -0.86 3.02
CA ALA A 163 7.30 -1.57 3.07
C ALA A 163 6.63 -1.61 1.70
N GLU A 164 6.53 -0.45 1.03
CA GLU A 164 5.98 -0.35 -0.32
C GLU A 164 6.72 -1.27 -1.29
N LYS A 165 8.06 -1.25 -1.26
CA LYS A 165 8.89 -2.08 -2.13
C LYS A 165 8.61 -3.57 -1.94
N ILE A 166 8.60 -4.07 -0.70
CA ILE A 166 8.39 -5.50 -0.46
C ILE A 166 6.96 -5.93 -0.79
N ILE A 167 5.96 -5.08 -0.54
CA ILE A 167 4.57 -5.34 -0.94
C ILE A 167 4.45 -5.40 -2.46
N MET A 168 5.02 -4.43 -3.17
CA MET A 168 4.97 -4.39 -4.64
C MET A 168 5.58 -5.66 -5.25
N THR A 169 6.69 -6.17 -4.69
CA THR A 169 7.28 -7.44 -5.12
C THR A 169 6.37 -8.63 -4.83
N GLU A 170 5.78 -8.71 -3.63
CA GLU A 170 4.96 -9.84 -3.20
C GLU A 170 3.67 -9.98 -4.02
N VAL A 171 3.10 -8.86 -4.47
CA VAL A 171 1.82 -8.84 -5.19
C VAL A 171 1.94 -9.01 -6.70
N VAL A 172 3.14 -8.91 -7.31
CA VAL A 172 3.31 -9.05 -8.77
C VAL A 172 2.62 -10.31 -9.34
N PRO A 173 2.77 -11.51 -8.74
CA PRO A 173 2.15 -12.72 -9.28
C PRO A 173 0.62 -12.66 -9.41
N LEU A 174 -0.07 -11.83 -8.60
CA LEU A 174 -1.52 -11.66 -8.70
C LEU A 174 -1.96 -11.00 -10.02
N PHE A 175 -1.03 -10.36 -10.74
CA PHE A 175 -1.29 -9.66 -11.99
C PHE A 175 -0.96 -10.49 -13.24
N ASN A 176 -0.25 -11.61 -13.11
CA ASN A 176 0.25 -12.39 -14.25
C ASN A 176 -0.86 -12.98 -15.15
N GLU A 177 -2.03 -13.26 -14.57
CA GLU A 177 -3.17 -13.90 -15.27
C GLU A 177 -4.37 -12.97 -15.44
N CYS A 178 -4.17 -11.64 -15.27
CA CYS A 178 -5.25 -10.67 -15.43
C CYS A 178 -4.88 -9.59 -16.45
N ALA A 179 -5.90 -8.92 -16.99
CA ALA A 179 -5.71 -7.83 -17.95
C ALA A 179 -5.20 -6.52 -17.31
N MET A 180 -5.15 -6.44 -15.97
CA MET A 180 -4.65 -5.24 -15.29
C MET A 180 -3.12 -5.14 -15.43
N PRO A 181 -2.56 -3.94 -15.59
CA PRO A 181 -1.12 -3.75 -15.60
C PRO A 181 -0.52 -4.14 -14.24
N THR A 182 0.74 -4.58 -14.24
CA THR A 182 1.47 -4.74 -12.99
C THR A 182 1.67 -3.38 -12.29
N PRO A 183 1.91 -3.35 -10.97
CA PRO A 183 2.14 -2.09 -10.25
C PRO A 183 3.28 -1.26 -10.85
N GLN A 184 4.34 -1.92 -11.34
CA GLN A 184 5.47 -1.26 -11.99
C GLN A 184 5.10 -0.68 -13.36
N GLN A 185 4.35 -1.43 -14.18
CA GLN A 185 3.87 -0.92 -15.47
C GLN A 185 2.95 0.28 -15.28
N PHE A 186 2.03 0.21 -14.31
CA PHE A 186 1.14 1.32 -14.02
C PHE A 186 1.88 2.54 -13.49
N GLN A 187 2.87 2.35 -12.61
CA GLN A 187 3.79 3.41 -12.20
C GLN A 187 4.45 4.09 -13.42
N GLN A 188 5.02 3.31 -14.34
CA GLN A 188 5.67 3.85 -15.55
C GLN A 188 4.70 4.69 -16.39
N ILE A 189 3.44 4.24 -16.53
CA ILE A 189 2.40 4.99 -17.24
C ILE A 189 2.16 6.35 -16.57
N LEU A 190 2.00 6.37 -15.25
CA LEU A 190 1.77 7.62 -14.51
C LEU A 190 2.98 8.56 -14.54
N GLU A 191 4.20 8.02 -14.46
CA GLU A 191 5.45 8.80 -14.61
C GLU A 191 5.54 9.44 -15.99
N ASN A 192 5.23 8.70 -17.05
CA ASN A 192 5.27 9.21 -18.42
C ASN A 192 4.26 10.35 -18.62
N ILE A 193 3.04 10.20 -18.08
CA ILE A 193 2.03 11.25 -18.09
C ILE A 193 2.55 12.48 -17.32
N ALA A 194 3.08 12.30 -16.11
CA ALA A 194 3.60 13.42 -15.32
C ALA A 194 4.76 14.15 -16.02
N ASN A 195 5.69 13.42 -16.64
CA ASN A 195 6.83 13.99 -17.34
C ASN A 195 6.41 14.89 -18.52
N LYS A 196 5.33 14.54 -19.22
CA LYS A 196 4.72 15.40 -20.25
C LYS A 196 4.32 16.77 -19.70
N TYR A 197 3.81 16.84 -18.48
CA TYR A 197 3.41 18.12 -17.86
C TYR A 197 4.59 18.87 -17.25
N ILE A 198 5.60 18.15 -16.74
CA ILE A 198 6.80 18.77 -16.14
C ILE A 198 7.71 19.38 -17.20
N GLN A 199 7.88 18.71 -18.35
CA GLN A 199 8.84 19.10 -19.39
C GLN A 199 8.27 20.10 -20.41
N ASN A 200 6.95 20.08 -20.66
CA ASN A 200 6.31 20.97 -21.65
C ASN A 200 5.90 22.34 -21.08
N THR A 201 6.59 22.82 -20.04
CA THR A 201 6.37 24.17 -19.51
C THR A 201 7.53 25.06 -19.97
N PRO A 202 7.28 26.10 -20.80
CA PRO A 202 8.33 27.04 -21.23
C PRO A 202 8.91 27.84 -20.05
#